data_AF-A0A1V5NKF8-F1
#
_entry.id   AF-A0A1V5NKF8-F1
#
_cell.length_a   1.000
_cell.length_b   1.000
_cell.length_c   1.000
_cell.angle_alpha   90.00
_cell.angle_beta   90.00
_cell.angle_gamma   90.00
#
_symmetry.space_group_name_H-M   'P 1'
#
loop_
_entity.id
_entity.type
_entity.pdbx_description
1 polymer ?
#
loop_
_entity_poly.entity_id
_entity_poly.type
_entity_poly.pdbx_seq_one_letter_code
_entity_poly.pdbx_strand_id
1 'polypeptide(L)'
;MIGLPDSTHHLEFTEHITHAALPEPTKENLLVLYFDTVEKYQQANNRLLKLGISPVEPENPYWIGKSETYEDPDKWRVVLFNGTFESSS
;
A
#
# COMPACT_ATOMS: atom_id res chain seq x y z
N MET A 1 -3.34 -15.22 -4.59
CA MET A 1 -2.65 -14.40 -5.62
C MET A 1 -3.52 -13.21 -5.99
N ILE A 2 -2.98 -12.00 -5.88
CA ILE A 2 -3.59 -10.73 -6.31
C ILE A 2 -2.67 -10.15 -7.38
N GLY A 3 -3.14 -10.12 -8.63
CA GLY A 3 -2.39 -9.56 -9.75
C GLY A 3 -2.83 -8.14 -10.07
N LEU A 4 -1.91 -7.31 -10.53
CA LEU A 4 -2.29 -6.08 -11.23
C LEU A 4 -2.80 -6.47 -12.63
N PRO A 5 -3.92 -5.90 -13.11
CA PRO A 5 -4.42 -6.19 -14.46
C PRO A 5 -3.34 -5.95 -15.50
N ASP A 6 -3.19 -6.89 -16.43
CA ASP A 6 -2.23 -6.83 -17.55
C ASP A 6 -0.74 -6.68 -17.15
N SER A 7 -0.40 -6.97 -15.89
CA SER A 7 0.99 -6.92 -15.39
C SER A 7 1.59 -8.31 -15.22
N THR A 8 2.89 -8.41 -15.42
CA THR A 8 3.69 -9.60 -15.06
C THR A 8 3.94 -9.72 -13.56
N HIS A 9 3.55 -8.72 -12.77
CA HIS A 9 3.77 -8.65 -11.32
C HIS A 9 2.50 -9.00 -10.56
N HIS A 10 2.64 -9.83 -9.53
CA HIS A 10 1.55 -10.23 -8.64
C HIS A 10 2.06 -10.35 -7.20
N LEU A 11 1.13 -10.22 -6.26
CA LEU A 11 1.33 -10.52 -4.85
C LEU A 11 0.75 -11.89 -4.54
N GLU A 12 1.49 -12.70 -3.80
CA GLU A 12 1.02 -13.97 -3.27
C GLU A 12 1.09 -13.94 -1.75
N PHE A 13 -0.04 -14.28 -1.12
CA PHE A 13 -0.15 -14.45 0.32
C PHE A 13 -0.31 -15.95 0.57
N THR A 14 0.47 -16.47 1.50
CA THR A 14 0.45 -17.88 1.89
C THR A 14 0.30 -17.97 3.40
N GLU A 15 -0.37 -19.01 3.87
CA GLU A 15 -0.55 -19.29 5.29
C GLU A 15 -0.16 -20.75 5.54
N HIS A 16 0.57 -21.00 6.62
CA HIS A 16 0.86 -22.37 7.07
C HIS A 16 -0.23 -22.82 8.05
N ILE A 17 -0.70 -24.07 7.90
CA ILE A 17 -1.70 -24.68 8.82
C ILE A 17 -1.23 -24.63 10.28
N THR A 18 0.07 -24.77 10.51
CA THR A 18 0.71 -24.50 11.79
C THR A 18 1.06 -23.01 11.86
N HIS A 19 0.39 -22.27 12.73
CA HIS A 19 0.68 -20.86 13.04
C HIS A 19 2.10 -20.73 13.62
N ALA A 20 3.11 -20.65 12.75
CA ALA A 20 4.41 -20.12 13.12
C ALA A 20 4.27 -18.60 13.20
N ALA A 21 4.79 -17.97 14.25
CA ALA A 21 4.81 -16.52 14.35
C ALA A 21 5.60 -15.94 13.17
N LEU A 22 4.95 -15.13 12.34
CA LEU A 22 5.62 -14.37 11.29
C LEU A 22 6.39 -13.21 11.94
N PRO A 23 7.51 -12.76 11.32
CA PRO A 23 8.14 -11.51 11.73
C PRO A 23 7.14 -10.36 11.61
N GLU A 24 6.99 -9.54 12.67
CA GLU A 24 6.18 -8.33 12.57
C GLU A 24 6.86 -7.34 11.61
N PRO A 25 6.12 -6.73 10.66
CA PRO A 25 6.68 -5.73 9.78
C PRO A 25 7.09 -4.49 10.58
N THR A 26 8.14 -3.82 10.12
CA THR A 26 8.48 -2.48 10.57
C THR A 26 7.65 -1.46 9.79
N LYS A 27 7.47 -0.25 10.35
CA LYS A 27 6.77 0.83 9.65
C LYS A 27 7.49 1.35 8.39
N GLU A 28 8.73 0.94 8.17
CA GLU A 28 9.53 1.25 6.98
C GLU A 28 9.38 0.18 5.87
N ASN A 29 8.66 -0.91 6.13
CA ASN A 29 8.35 -1.91 5.11
C ASN A 29 7.12 -1.47 4.30
N LEU A 30 7.37 -0.87 3.14
CA LEU A 30 6.33 -0.22 2.33
C LEU A 30 6.04 -1.01 1.04
N LEU A 31 4.77 -1.23 0.76
CA LEU A 31 4.27 -1.47 -0.60
C LEU A 31 3.71 -0.14 -1.13
N VAL A 32 4.39 0.46 -2.12
CA VAL A 32 3.97 1.74 -2.71
C VAL A 32 3.26 1.50 -4.04
N LEU A 33 2.00 1.93 -4.13
CA LEU A 33 1.19 1.91 -5.34
C LEU A 33 1.06 3.32 -5.90
N TYR A 34 1.62 3.52 -7.09
CA TYR A 34 1.62 4.81 -7.79
C TYR A 34 0.37 4.97 -8.64
N PHE A 35 -0.29 6.12 -8.52
CA PHE A 35 -1.45 6.48 -9.33
C PHE A 35 -1.07 7.63 -10.26
N ASP A 36 -1.24 7.40 -11.56
CA ASP A 36 -0.91 8.34 -12.64
C ASP A 36 -1.84 9.55 -12.70
N THR A 37 -3.03 9.48 -12.10
CA THR A 37 -3.96 10.62 -12.01
C THR A 37 -4.54 10.80 -10.61
N VAL A 38 -4.85 12.06 -10.29
CA VAL A 38 -5.45 12.47 -9.01
C VAL A 38 -6.82 11.80 -8.81
N GLU A 39 -7.60 11.62 -9.88
CA GLU A 39 -8.93 11.01 -9.81
C GLU A 39 -8.85 9.54 -9.39
N LYS A 40 -7.94 8.76 -10.00
CA LYS A 40 -7.74 7.34 -9.64
C LYS A 40 -7.21 7.22 -8.21
N TYR A 41 -6.28 8.08 -7.82
CA TYR A 41 -5.79 8.19 -6.46
C TYR A 41 -6.93 8.45 -5.46
N GLN A 42 -7.74 9.48 -5.68
CA GLN A 42 -8.87 9.81 -4.81
C GLN A 42 -9.91 8.70 -4.79
N GLN A 43 -10.19 8.06 -5.93
CA GLN A 43 -11.13 6.95 -6.00
C GLN A 43 -10.68 5.76 -5.16
N ALA A 44 -9.39 5.41 -5.21
CA ALA A 44 -8.82 4.34 -4.40
C ALA A 44 -8.91 4.65 -2.90
N ASN A 45 -8.50 5.85 -2.47
CA ASN A 45 -8.62 6.30 -1.08
C ASN A 45 -10.07 6.28 -0.59
N ASN A 46 -10.99 6.84 -1.37
CA ASN A 46 -12.42 6.86 -1.04
C ASN A 46 -13.02 5.45 -0.91
N ARG A 47 -12.52 4.48 -1.69
CA ARG A 47 -12.94 3.09 -1.57
C ARG A 47 -12.52 2.49 -0.23
N LEU A 48 -11.28 2.74 0.21
CA LEU A 48 -10.78 2.26 1.51
C LEU A 48 -11.55 2.90 2.67
N LEU A 49 -11.77 4.22 2.62
CA LEU A 49 -12.55 4.93 3.64
C LEU A 49 -13.99 4.40 3.75
N LYS A 50 -14.65 4.09 2.61
CA LYS A 50 -15.99 3.48 2.61
C LYS A 50 -16.04 2.08 3.21
N LEU A 51 -14.92 1.36 3.23
CA LEU A 51 -14.77 0.08 3.89
C LEU A 51 -14.43 0.22 5.38
N GLY A 52 -14.35 1.45 5.90
CA GLY A 52 -13.99 1.72 7.30
C GLY A 52 -12.49 1.67 7.56
N ILE A 53 -11.66 1.65 6.52
CA ILE A 53 -10.20 1.61 6.63
C ILE A 53 -9.69 3.05 6.58
N SER A 54 -9.20 3.55 7.71
CA SER A 54 -8.63 4.90 7.82
C SER A 54 -7.12 4.89 7.56
N PRO A 55 -6.57 5.96 6.96
CA PRO A 55 -5.13 6.10 6.82
C PRO A 55 -4.48 6.29 8.19
N VAL A 56 -3.20 5.90 8.27
CA VAL A 56 -2.33 6.05 9.42
C VAL A 56 -1.20 7.02 9.11
N GLU A 57 -0.64 7.65 10.13
CA GLU A 57 0.52 8.52 9.96
C GLU A 57 1.74 7.72 9.40
N PRO A 58 2.42 8.22 8.35
CA PRO A 58 3.66 7.64 7.87
C PRO A 58 4.80 7.91 8.83
N GLU A 59 5.74 6.96 8.96
CA GLU A 59 6.94 7.16 9.79
C GLU A 59 7.90 8.17 9.15
N ASN A 60 8.05 8.14 7.82
CA ASN A 60 8.86 9.09 7.06
C ASN A 60 8.02 10.32 6.63
N PRO A 61 8.36 11.55 7.09
CA PRO A 61 7.64 12.77 6.72
C PRO A 61 7.60 13.08 5.23
N TYR A 62 8.48 12.46 4.42
CA TYR A 62 8.48 12.59 2.96
C TYR A 62 7.10 12.33 2.33
N TRP A 63 6.32 11.42 2.91
CA TRP A 63 5.00 10.97 2.45
C TRP A 63 3.87 11.96 2.75
N ILE A 64 4.06 12.84 3.74
CA ILE A 64 3.01 13.77 4.19
C ILE A 64 2.64 14.72 3.04
N GLY A 65 1.34 14.78 2.75
CA GLY A 65 0.77 15.63 1.68
C GLY A 65 0.98 15.09 0.26
N LYS A 66 1.65 13.95 0.07
CA LYS A 66 1.87 13.33 -1.25
C LYS A 66 1.11 12.01 -1.42
N SER A 67 0.76 11.37 -0.31
CA SER A 67 0.19 10.03 -0.26
C SER A 67 -0.66 9.83 0.98
N GLU A 68 -1.52 8.83 0.94
CA GLU A 68 -2.12 8.22 2.13
C GLU A 68 -1.42 6.89 2.43
N THR A 69 -1.18 6.61 3.71
CA THR A 69 -0.60 5.34 4.17
C THR A 69 -1.65 4.54 4.92
N TYR A 70 -1.73 3.24 4.65
CA TYR A 70 -2.65 2.31 5.28
C TYR A 70 -1.89 1.13 5.90
N GLU A 71 -2.55 0.42 6.81
CA GLU A 71 -2.09 -0.87 7.33
C GLU A 71 -2.99 -1.99 6.81
N ASP A 72 -2.38 -3.08 6.33
CA ASP A 72 -3.10 -4.31 6.06
C ASP A 72 -3.38 -5.10 7.36
N PRO A 73 -4.12 -6.22 7.32
CA PRO A 73 -4.43 -7.01 8.52
C PRO A 73 -3.19 -7.51 9.28
N ASP A 74 -2.05 -7.65 8.61
CA ASP A 74 -0.77 -8.10 9.17
C ASP A 74 0.17 -6.92 9.52
N LYS A 75 -0.35 -5.68 9.50
CA LYS A 75 0.31 -4.41 9.83
C LYS A 75 1.35 -3.94 8.80
N TRP A 76 1.38 -4.51 7.60
CA TRP A 76 2.24 -4.02 6.53
C TRP A 76 1.76 -2.67 6.01
N ARG A 77 2.69 -1.77 5.70
CA ARG A 77 2.36 -0.43 5.22
C ARG A 77 2.09 -0.45 3.73
N VAL A 78 0.88 -0.04 3.34
CA VAL A 78 0.48 0.15 1.94
C VAL A 78 0.32 1.64 1.68
N VAL A 79 1.17 2.19 0.82
CA VAL A 79 1.17 3.61 0.49
C VAL A 79 0.50 3.81 -0.86
N LEU A 80 -0.57 4.61 -0.91
CA LEU A 80 -1.14 5.07 -2.17
C LEU A 80 -0.49 6.42 -2.49
N PHE A 81 0.27 6.52 -3.58
CA PHE A 81 1.01 7.72 -3.94
C PHE A 81 0.34 8.46 -5.10
N ASN A 82 0.16 9.77 -4.96
CA ASN A 82 -0.42 10.62 -5.99
C ASN A 82 0.67 11.13 -6.95
N GLY A 83 0.96 10.34 -7.98
CA GLY A 83 1.99 10.62 -8.98
C GLY A 83 2.64 9.34 -9.50
N THR A 84 3.56 9.49 -10.44
CA THR A 84 4.35 8.39 -11.02
C THR A 84 5.77 8.40 -10.48
N PHE A 85 6.41 7.22 -10.42
CA PHE A 85 7.84 7.14 -10.16
C PHE A 85 8.61 7.63 -11.39
N GLU A 86 9.37 8.71 -11.24
CA GLU A 86 10.34 9.15 -12.23
C GLU A 86 11.72 8.62 -11.85
N SER A 87 12.24 7.67 -12.62
CA SER A 87 13.64 7.28 -12.49
C SER A 87 14.49 8.42 -13.05
N SER A 88 15.28 9.08 -12.19
CA SER A 88 16.36 9.95 -12.65
C SER A 88 17.25 9.14 -13.59
N SER A 89 17.28 9.50 -14.87
CA SER A 89 18.24 8.98 -15.85
C SER A 89 19.55 9.75 -15.76
#